data_AF-A0A0U2T8Y7-F1
#
_entry.id   AF-A0A0U2T8Y7-F1
#
_cell.length_a   1.000
_cell.length_b   1.000
_cell.length_c   1.000
_cell.angle_alpha   90.00
_cell.angle_beta   90.00
_cell.angle_gamma   90.00
#
_symmetry.space_group_name_H-M   'P 1'
#
loop_
_entity.id
_entity.type
_entity.pdbx_description
1 polymer ?
#
loop_
_entity_poly.entity_id
_entity_poly.type
_entity_poly.pdbx_seq_one_letter_code
_entity_poly.pdbx_strand_id
1 'polypeptide(L)'
;MDTFAARGYNNASLAEIADRVGLTQAGVLHYFRSKATLLTSVLELRDQRDIEQLGPDRPQGLDFLRHLVNTALRNAEREGIVRLYAVLSAESVTDDHPAQDYFRDRYDGLRAFVSDALREACELPADRAESADNAANAIIAVMDGLQVQWLLAPQSVDMAASTDLVVTSLLAALAPERFGPNTAG
;
A
#
# COMPACT_ATOMS: atom_id res chain seq x y z
N MET A 1 6.98 -2.59 15.29
CA MET A 1 7.07 -2.53 13.81
C MET A 1 8.39 -3.11 13.34
N ASP A 2 9.52 -2.55 13.78
CA ASP A 2 10.87 -2.92 13.32
C ASP A 2 11.21 -4.41 13.36
N THR A 3 10.79 -5.13 14.41
CA THR A 3 11.09 -6.58 14.52
C THR A 3 10.33 -7.39 13.46
N PHE A 4 9.06 -7.08 13.21
CA PHE A 4 8.29 -7.71 12.14
C PHE A 4 8.82 -7.31 10.76
N ALA A 5 9.19 -6.04 10.56
CA ALA A 5 9.78 -5.59 9.30
C ALA A 5 11.10 -6.30 8.98
N ALA A 6 11.95 -6.53 9.98
CA ALA A 6 13.25 -7.14 9.79
C ALA A 6 13.21 -8.67 9.63
N ARG A 7 12.22 -9.34 10.24
CA ARG A 7 12.22 -10.81 10.37
C ARG A 7 10.99 -11.51 9.82
N GLY A 8 9.98 -10.75 9.40
CA GLY A 8 8.64 -11.28 9.14
C GLY A 8 7.91 -11.68 10.42
N TYR A 9 6.67 -12.08 10.27
CA TYR A 9 5.86 -12.61 11.36
C TYR A 9 6.50 -13.88 11.92
N ASN A 10 6.85 -14.87 11.09
CA ASN A 10 7.24 -16.19 11.58
C ASN A 10 8.52 -16.17 12.43
N ASN A 11 9.56 -15.43 12.00
CA ASN A 11 10.85 -15.40 12.70
C ASN A 11 10.97 -14.31 13.78
N ALA A 12 10.01 -13.41 13.93
CA ALA A 12 10.00 -12.44 15.02
C ALA A 12 9.55 -13.10 16.33
N SER A 13 10.37 -13.13 17.37
CA SER A 13 9.92 -13.67 18.67
C SER A 13 9.29 -12.60 19.56
N LEU A 14 8.34 -12.99 20.43
CA LEU A 14 7.76 -12.08 21.42
C LEU A 14 8.80 -11.60 22.45
N ALA A 15 9.78 -12.45 22.78
CA ALA A 15 10.89 -12.08 23.66
C ALA A 15 11.69 -10.91 23.08
N GLU A 16 12.11 -11.00 21.82
CA GLU A 16 12.86 -9.93 21.15
C GLU A 16 12.06 -8.63 21.01
N ILE A 17 10.75 -8.73 20.79
CA ILE A 17 9.87 -7.56 20.78
C ILE A 17 9.83 -6.94 22.18
N ALA A 18 9.65 -7.74 23.22
CA ALA A 18 9.54 -7.29 24.60
C ALA A 18 10.84 -6.62 25.07
N ASP A 19 11.99 -7.23 24.79
CA ASP A 19 13.32 -6.69 25.09
C ASP A 19 13.52 -5.31 24.46
N ARG A 20 13.11 -5.14 23.20
CA ARG A 20 13.22 -3.86 22.48
C ARG A 20 12.38 -2.74 23.08
N VAL A 21 11.26 -3.07 23.72
CA VAL A 21 10.36 -2.07 24.32
C VAL A 21 10.47 -2.00 25.85
N GLY A 22 11.47 -2.67 26.43
CA GLY A 22 11.71 -2.68 27.88
C GLY A 22 10.60 -3.38 28.69
N LEU A 23 9.87 -4.31 28.08
CA LEU A 23 8.83 -5.10 28.72
C LEU A 23 9.27 -6.56 28.86
N THR A 24 8.60 -7.30 29.74
CA THR A 24 8.69 -8.76 29.74
C THR A 24 7.77 -9.35 28.68
N GLN A 25 8.06 -10.56 28.21
CA GLN A 25 7.15 -11.28 27.30
C GLN A 25 5.73 -11.40 27.88
N ALA A 26 5.61 -11.68 29.18
CA ALA A 26 4.33 -11.72 29.88
C ALA A 26 3.64 -10.34 29.87
N GLY A 27 4.40 -9.26 30.03
CA GLY A 27 3.90 -7.89 29.93
C GLY A 27 3.31 -7.59 28.55
N VAL A 28 4.01 -7.95 27.46
CA VAL A 28 3.48 -7.78 26.09
C VAL A 28 2.21 -8.60 25.87
N LEU A 29 2.20 -9.86 26.32
CA LEU A 29 1.03 -10.74 26.23
C LEU A 29 -0.15 -10.26 27.07
N HIS A 30 0.08 -9.54 28.16
CA HIS A 30 -1.00 -8.92 28.93
C HIS A 30 -1.77 -7.89 28.09
N TYR A 31 -1.07 -7.07 27.30
CA TYR A 31 -1.70 -6.06 26.45
C TYR A 31 -2.37 -6.65 25.20
N PHE A 32 -1.67 -7.54 24.49
CA PHE A 32 -2.09 -7.99 23.16
C PHE A 32 -2.69 -9.40 23.14
N ARG A 33 -2.63 -10.15 24.24
CA ARG A 33 -3.07 -11.57 24.36
C ARG A 33 -2.31 -12.57 23.49
N SER A 34 -1.88 -12.21 22.29
CA SER A 34 -1.12 -13.06 21.39
C SER A 34 -0.20 -12.24 20.45
N LYS A 35 0.78 -12.92 19.84
CA LYS A 35 1.62 -12.33 18.80
C LYS A 35 0.84 -11.97 17.53
N ALA A 36 -0.20 -12.75 17.21
CA ALA A 36 -1.10 -12.49 16.08
C ALA A 36 -1.88 -11.18 16.28
N THR A 37 -2.47 -10.98 17.46
CA THR A 37 -3.18 -9.75 17.80
C THR A 37 -2.23 -8.54 17.86
N LEU A 38 -1.00 -8.73 18.36
CA LEU A 38 0.01 -7.67 18.29
C LEU A 38 0.32 -7.27 16.84
N LEU A 39 0.44 -8.25 15.93
CA LEU A 39 0.68 -7.99 14.52
C LEU A 39 -0.44 -7.15 13.90
N THR A 40 -1.70 -7.58 14.08
CA THR A 40 -2.85 -6.88 13.49
C THR A 40 -3.00 -5.47 14.08
N SER A 41 -2.83 -5.28 15.39
CA SER A 41 -2.86 -3.95 16.00
C SER A 41 -1.74 -3.03 15.49
N VAL A 42 -0.56 -3.57 15.18
CA VAL A 42 0.53 -2.80 14.57
C VAL A 42 0.18 -2.33 13.16
N LEU A 43 -0.46 -3.21 12.38
CA LEU A 43 -0.91 -2.92 11.01
C LEU A 43 -2.05 -1.88 11.00
N GLU A 44 -3.04 -2.04 11.88
CA GLU A 44 -4.15 -1.10 12.06
C GLU A 44 -3.67 0.30 12.47
N LEU A 45 -2.76 0.38 13.46
CA LEU A 45 -2.20 1.65 13.91
C LEU A 45 -1.47 2.38 12.78
N ARG A 46 -0.78 1.64 11.90
CA ARG A 46 -0.15 2.24 10.73
C ARG A 46 -1.22 2.82 9.81
N ASP A 47 -2.21 2.03 9.41
CA ASP A 47 -3.21 2.50 8.46
C ASP A 47 -4.01 3.69 8.98
N GLN A 48 -4.31 3.74 10.28
CA GLN A 48 -4.91 4.91 10.92
C GLN A 48 -4.05 6.16 10.70
N ARG A 49 -2.73 6.08 10.92
CA ARG A 49 -1.81 7.22 10.72
C ARG A 49 -1.73 7.66 9.26
N ASP A 50 -1.78 6.72 8.33
CA ASP A 50 -1.78 7.04 6.90
C ASP A 50 -3.11 7.67 6.46
N ILE A 51 -4.24 7.23 7.02
CA ILE A 51 -5.56 7.83 6.79
C ILE A 51 -5.65 9.22 7.42
N GLU A 52 -5.17 9.41 8.64
CA GLU A 52 -5.13 10.72 9.32
C GLU A 52 -4.34 11.77 8.51
N GLN A 53 -3.27 11.34 7.82
CA GLN A 53 -2.49 12.20 6.92
C GLN A 53 -3.25 12.66 5.68
N LEU A 54 -4.36 12.01 5.30
CA LEU A 54 -5.22 12.46 4.21
C LEU A 54 -6.09 13.66 4.60
N GLY A 55 -6.23 13.95 5.90
CA GLY A 55 -7.10 15.01 6.40
C GLY A 55 -8.60 14.72 6.25
N PRO A 56 -9.48 15.67 6.64
CA PRO A 56 -10.94 15.51 6.56
C PRO A 56 -11.45 15.47 5.11
N ASP A 57 -10.75 16.13 4.19
CA ASP A 57 -11.08 16.16 2.77
C ASP A 57 -10.18 15.19 2.01
N ARG A 58 -10.58 13.92 1.97
CA ARG A 58 -9.85 12.91 1.20
C ARG A 58 -9.82 13.31 -0.28
N PRO A 59 -8.66 13.31 -0.95
CA PRO A 59 -8.57 13.63 -2.36
C PRO A 59 -9.39 12.64 -3.19
N GLN A 60 -10.00 13.13 -4.26
CA GLN A 60 -10.87 12.38 -5.19
C GLN A 60 -10.35 12.49 -6.62
N GLY A 61 -10.89 11.67 -7.53
CA GLY A 61 -10.51 11.66 -8.94
C GLY A 61 -8.99 11.72 -9.18
N LEU A 62 -8.59 12.70 -9.98
CA LEU A 62 -7.19 12.89 -10.37
C LEU A 62 -6.28 13.24 -9.17
N ASP A 63 -6.80 13.95 -8.17
CA ASP A 63 -6.01 14.31 -6.99
C ASP A 63 -5.73 13.09 -6.11
N PHE A 64 -6.63 12.10 -6.08
CA PHE A 64 -6.37 10.83 -5.42
C PHE A 64 -5.24 10.07 -6.13
N LEU A 65 -5.25 10.04 -7.47
CA LEU A 65 -4.20 9.38 -8.25
C LEU A 65 -2.84 10.07 -8.06
N ARG A 66 -2.80 11.41 -8.04
CA ARG A 66 -1.59 12.17 -7.68
C ARG A 66 -1.15 11.88 -6.24
N HIS A 67 -2.09 11.68 -5.32
CA HIS A 67 -1.76 11.30 -3.95
C HIS A 67 -1.04 9.95 -3.88
N LEU A 68 -1.35 8.98 -4.75
CA LEU A 68 -0.61 7.71 -4.82
C LEU A 68 0.86 7.93 -5.18
N VAL A 69 1.14 8.79 -6.17
CA VAL A 69 2.51 9.17 -6.56
C VAL A 69 3.23 9.85 -5.41
N ASN A 70 2.58 10.81 -4.75
CA ASN A 70 3.13 11.47 -3.57
C ASN A 70 3.38 10.50 -2.42
N THR A 71 2.57 9.45 -2.30
CA THR A 71 2.77 8.39 -1.30
C THR A 71 4.01 7.57 -1.61
N ALA A 72 4.25 7.23 -2.89
CA ALA A 72 5.48 6.57 -3.32
C ALA A 72 6.73 7.42 -3.00
N LEU A 73 6.67 8.74 -3.16
CA LEU A 73 7.74 9.66 -2.76
C LEU A 73 8.01 9.59 -1.25
N ARG A 74 6.98 9.76 -0.42
CA ARG A 74 7.13 9.70 1.05
C ARG A 74 7.61 8.34 1.54
N ASN A 75 7.22 7.28 0.86
CA ASN A 75 7.65 5.93 1.19
C ASN A 75 9.16 5.73 0.96
N ALA A 76 9.76 6.43 -0.01
CA ALA A 76 11.21 6.39 -0.22
C ALA A 76 12.01 6.98 0.95
N GLU A 77 11.36 7.73 1.87
CA GLU A 77 11.97 8.25 3.09
C GLU A 77 11.71 7.34 4.31
N ARG A 78 10.89 6.29 4.18
CA ARG A 78 10.36 5.48 5.29
C ARG A 78 10.62 3.99 5.07
N GLU A 79 11.88 3.63 4.82
CA GLU A 79 12.30 2.26 4.46
C GLU A 79 11.71 1.17 5.39
N GLY A 80 11.73 1.39 6.71
CA GLY A 80 11.22 0.43 7.68
C GLY A 80 9.73 0.10 7.53
N ILE A 81 8.91 1.09 7.12
CA ILE A 81 7.48 0.90 6.88
C ILE A 81 7.26 0.16 5.57
N VAL A 82 7.98 0.56 4.51
CA VAL A 82 7.91 -0.11 3.21
C VAL A 82 8.28 -1.59 3.35
N ARG A 83 9.37 -1.87 4.08
CA ARG A 83 9.81 -3.24 4.40
C ARG A 83 8.75 -4.03 5.16
N LEU A 84 8.10 -3.42 6.16
CA LEU A 84 7.03 -4.06 6.92
C LEU A 84 5.89 -4.54 5.99
N TYR A 85 5.42 -3.68 5.09
CA TYR A 85 4.36 -4.03 4.15
C TYR A 85 4.79 -5.09 3.16
N ALA A 86 5.95 -4.92 2.51
CA ALA A 86 6.44 -5.86 1.52
C ALA A 86 6.61 -7.28 2.08
N VAL A 87 7.12 -7.41 3.31
CA VAL A 87 7.29 -8.72 3.96
C VAL A 87 5.94 -9.30 4.38
N LEU A 88 5.12 -8.53 5.10
CA LEU A 88 3.88 -9.07 5.66
C LEU A 88 2.79 -9.30 4.60
N SER A 89 2.74 -8.52 3.52
CA SER A 89 1.81 -8.79 2.41
C SER A 89 2.17 -10.11 1.73
N ALA A 90 3.46 -10.36 1.51
CA ALA A 90 3.94 -11.60 0.93
C ALA A 90 3.72 -12.81 1.87
N GLU A 91 3.98 -12.68 3.17
CA GLU A 91 3.69 -13.76 4.14
C GLU A 91 2.19 -14.00 4.29
N SER A 92 1.35 -12.98 4.11
CA SER A 92 -0.10 -13.13 4.30
C SER A 92 -0.74 -14.13 3.33
N VAL A 93 -0.11 -14.45 2.20
CA VAL A 93 -0.68 -15.39 1.23
C VAL A 93 -0.51 -16.86 1.63
N THR A 94 0.29 -17.16 2.67
CA THR A 94 0.48 -18.54 3.16
C THR A 94 -0.69 -18.97 4.05
N ASP A 95 -0.95 -20.28 4.11
CA ASP A 95 -2.03 -20.86 4.92
C ASP A 95 -2.03 -20.37 6.38
N ASP A 96 -3.22 -20.07 6.90
CA ASP A 96 -3.49 -19.66 8.28
C ASP A 96 -2.69 -18.44 8.80
N HIS A 97 -2.16 -17.58 7.91
CA HIS A 97 -1.42 -16.41 8.33
C HIS A 97 -2.35 -15.36 8.98
N PRO A 98 -2.05 -14.85 10.19
CA PRO A 98 -2.97 -14.01 10.97
C PRO A 98 -3.27 -12.63 10.36
N ALA A 99 -2.48 -12.18 9.39
CA ALA A 99 -2.72 -10.93 8.66
C ALA A 99 -3.53 -11.11 7.37
N GLN A 100 -4.00 -12.32 7.03
CA GLN A 100 -4.76 -12.58 5.80
C GLN A 100 -5.94 -11.63 5.63
N ASP A 101 -6.82 -11.57 6.62
CA ASP A 101 -8.03 -10.75 6.57
C ASP A 101 -7.68 -9.26 6.49
N TYR A 102 -6.70 -8.82 7.27
CA TYR A 102 -6.21 -7.44 7.20
C TYR A 102 -5.75 -7.05 5.78
N PHE A 103 -4.92 -7.87 5.13
CA PHE A 103 -4.44 -7.57 3.79
C PHE A 103 -5.53 -7.69 2.74
N ARG A 104 -6.47 -8.63 2.89
CA ARG A 104 -7.65 -8.74 2.03
C ARG A 104 -8.47 -7.45 2.07
N ASP A 105 -8.87 -7.02 3.27
CA ASP A 105 -9.68 -5.81 3.47
C ASP A 105 -8.95 -4.56 2.97
N ARG A 106 -7.66 -4.47 3.24
CA ARG A 106 -6.80 -3.39 2.75
C ARG A 106 -6.81 -3.32 1.21
N TYR A 107 -6.61 -4.45 0.54
CA TYR A 107 -6.59 -4.49 -0.92
C TYR A 107 -7.96 -4.24 -1.53
N ASP A 108 -9.04 -4.74 -0.92
CA ASP A 108 -10.41 -4.46 -1.35
C ASP A 108 -10.72 -2.95 -1.27
N GLY A 109 -10.39 -2.32 -0.14
CA GLY A 109 -10.56 -0.88 0.02
C GLY A 109 -9.71 -0.08 -0.97
N LEU A 110 -8.43 -0.44 -1.14
CA LEU A 110 -7.55 0.28 -2.05
C LEU A 110 -8.00 0.15 -3.51
N ARG A 111 -8.40 -1.05 -3.96
CA ARG A 111 -8.97 -1.27 -5.30
C ARG A 111 -10.20 -0.40 -5.54
N ALA A 112 -11.12 -0.35 -4.57
CA ALA A 112 -12.31 0.47 -4.67
C ALA A 112 -11.95 1.95 -4.84
N PHE A 113 -11.09 2.50 -3.97
CA PHE A 113 -10.69 3.91 -4.07
C PHE A 113 -9.97 4.26 -5.37
N VAL A 114 -9.04 3.41 -5.81
CA VAL A 114 -8.30 3.66 -7.06
C VAL A 114 -9.24 3.55 -8.26
N SER A 115 -10.14 2.56 -8.29
CA SER A 115 -11.09 2.44 -9.38
C SER A 115 -12.07 3.60 -9.43
N ASP A 116 -12.59 4.05 -8.28
CA ASP A 116 -13.50 5.21 -8.24
C ASP A 116 -12.80 6.47 -8.73
N ALA A 117 -11.56 6.69 -8.29
CA ALA A 117 -10.74 7.80 -8.76
C ALA A 117 -10.48 7.76 -10.27
N LEU A 118 -10.23 6.57 -10.85
CA LEU A 118 -10.07 6.40 -12.29
C LEU A 118 -11.37 6.69 -13.05
N ARG A 119 -12.52 6.18 -12.58
CA ARG A 119 -13.83 6.43 -13.21
C ARG A 119 -14.18 7.91 -13.21
N GLU A 120 -13.95 8.60 -12.09
CA GLU A 120 -14.17 10.03 -11.96
C GLU A 120 -13.21 10.83 -12.84
N ALA A 121 -11.90 10.58 -12.73
CA ALA A 121 -10.88 11.30 -13.50
C ALA A 121 -11.05 11.15 -15.01
N CYS A 122 -11.49 9.97 -15.47
CA CYS A 122 -11.69 9.66 -16.88
C CYS A 122 -13.11 9.91 -17.37
N GLU A 123 -14.07 10.23 -16.50
CA GLU A 123 -15.52 10.28 -16.82
C GLU A 123 -15.98 8.99 -17.54
N LEU A 124 -15.56 7.83 -17.02
CA LEU A 124 -15.87 6.56 -17.66
C LEU A 124 -17.36 6.24 -17.57
N PRO A 125 -17.97 5.79 -18.69
CA PRO A 125 -19.33 5.28 -18.65
C PRO A 125 -19.41 3.97 -17.84
N ALA A 126 -20.59 3.68 -17.29
CA ALA A 126 -20.80 2.56 -16.37
C ALA A 126 -20.49 1.18 -16.99
N ASP A 127 -20.66 1.03 -18.30
CA ASP A 127 -20.33 -0.19 -19.06
C ASP A 127 -18.82 -0.44 -19.20
N ARG A 128 -17.97 0.53 -18.83
CA ARG A 128 -16.51 0.40 -18.79
C ARG A 128 -15.93 0.30 -17.38
N ALA A 129 -16.75 0.03 -16.36
CA ALA A 129 -16.30 -0.10 -14.97
C ALA A 129 -15.15 -1.12 -14.80
N GLU A 130 -15.23 -2.27 -15.49
CA GLU A 130 -14.20 -3.32 -15.45
C GLU A 130 -12.83 -2.83 -15.94
N SER A 131 -12.80 -1.88 -16.89
CA SER A 131 -11.53 -1.29 -17.35
C SER A 131 -10.84 -0.50 -16.23
N ALA A 132 -11.62 0.22 -15.41
CA ALA A 132 -11.10 0.93 -14.25
C ALA A 132 -10.64 -0.03 -13.15
N ASP A 133 -11.39 -1.12 -12.92
CA ASP A 133 -11.02 -2.14 -11.93
C ASP A 133 -9.69 -2.82 -12.29
N ASN A 134 -9.50 -3.17 -13.56
CA ASN A 134 -8.26 -3.76 -14.05
C ASN A 134 -7.08 -2.78 -14.01
N ALA A 135 -7.32 -1.50 -14.32
CA ALA A 135 -6.31 -0.46 -14.18
C ALA A 135 -5.93 -0.22 -12.70
N ALA A 136 -6.89 -0.28 -11.77
CA ALA A 136 -6.63 -0.20 -10.34
C ALA A 136 -5.75 -1.37 -9.86
N ASN A 137 -6.05 -2.60 -10.30
CA ASN A 137 -5.21 -3.77 -10.04
C ASN A 137 -3.76 -3.56 -10.53
N ALA A 138 -3.61 -3.05 -11.76
CA ALA A 138 -2.29 -2.82 -12.35
C ALA A 138 -1.48 -1.76 -11.57
N ILE A 139 -2.12 -0.64 -11.18
CA ILE A 139 -1.46 0.41 -10.37
C ILE A 139 -0.97 -0.17 -9.05
N ILE A 140 -1.84 -0.89 -8.32
CA ILE A 140 -1.51 -1.47 -7.01
C ILE A 140 -0.38 -2.49 -7.15
N ALA A 141 -0.46 -3.38 -8.14
CA ALA A 141 0.57 -4.39 -8.40
C ALA A 141 1.94 -3.75 -8.71
N VAL A 142 1.96 -2.68 -9.51
CA VAL A 142 3.19 -1.92 -9.79
C VAL A 142 3.74 -1.29 -8.51
N MET A 143 2.90 -0.63 -7.70
CA MET A 143 3.34 -0.02 -6.45
C MET A 143 3.94 -1.06 -5.49
N ASP A 144 3.31 -2.22 -5.33
CA ASP A 144 3.81 -3.30 -4.47
C ASP A 144 5.12 -3.89 -5.01
N GLY A 145 5.20 -4.14 -6.32
CA GLY A 145 6.41 -4.65 -6.96
C GLY A 145 7.58 -3.67 -6.89
N LEU A 146 7.31 -2.37 -7.01
CA LEU A 146 8.31 -1.31 -6.90
C LEU A 146 8.89 -1.22 -5.49
N GLN A 147 8.07 -1.43 -4.44
CA GLN A 147 8.56 -1.46 -3.06
C GLN A 147 9.61 -2.55 -2.85
N VAL A 148 9.35 -3.77 -3.35
CA VAL A 148 10.31 -4.88 -3.25
C VAL A 148 11.60 -4.56 -4.00
N GLN A 149 11.50 -4.06 -5.23
CA GLN A 149 12.67 -3.73 -6.06
C GLN A 149 13.49 -2.57 -5.45
N TRP A 150 12.82 -1.54 -4.94
CA TRP A 150 13.46 -0.40 -4.29
C TRP A 150 14.18 -0.80 -2.99
N LEU A 151 13.59 -1.68 -2.18
CA LEU A 151 14.25 -2.21 -0.97
C LEU A 151 15.55 -2.98 -1.29
N LEU A 152 15.66 -3.55 -2.49
CA LEU A 152 16.85 -4.28 -2.95
C LEU A 152 17.86 -3.38 -3.68
N ALA A 153 17.40 -2.35 -4.38
CA ALA A 153 18.22 -1.45 -5.18
C ALA A 153 17.70 0.00 -5.15
N PRO A 154 17.80 0.70 -4.01
CA PRO A 154 17.18 2.01 -3.83
C PRO A 154 17.78 3.10 -4.72
N GLN A 155 19.00 2.89 -5.23
CA GLN A 155 19.67 3.80 -6.16
C GLN A 155 19.30 3.55 -7.63
N SER A 156 18.58 2.47 -7.92
CA SER A 156 18.22 2.07 -9.29
C SER A 156 16.73 2.18 -9.58
N VAL A 157 15.90 2.23 -8.54
CA VAL A 157 14.45 2.20 -8.65
C VAL A 157 13.89 3.53 -8.13
N ASP A 158 13.28 4.31 -9.01
CA ASP A 158 12.48 5.46 -8.61
C ASP A 158 11.01 5.03 -8.52
N MET A 159 10.54 4.77 -7.29
CA MET A 159 9.17 4.31 -7.06
C MET A 159 8.14 5.35 -7.52
N ALA A 160 8.43 6.64 -7.31
CA ALA A 160 7.49 7.71 -7.60
C ALA A 160 7.36 7.94 -9.10
N ALA A 161 8.49 8.09 -9.81
CA ALA A 161 8.49 8.27 -11.24
C ALA A 161 7.87 7.06 -11.97
N SER A 162 8.15 5.84 -11.49
CA SER A 162 7.58 4.62 -12.08
C SER A 162 6.07 4.50 -11.82
N THR A 163 5.61 4.90 -10.63
CA THR A 163 4.17 4.94 -10.32
C THR A 163 3.46 5.99 -11.19
N ASP A 164 4.03 7.18 -11.31
CA ASP A 164 3.49 8.27 -12.13
C ASP A 164 3.37 7.88 -13.61
N LEU A 165 4.41 7.22 -14.15
CA LEU A 165 4.39 6.70 -15.51
C LEU A 165 3.21 5.77 -15.76
N VAL A 166 2.97 4.82 -14.85
CA VAL A 166 1.88 3.84 -14.98
C VAL A 166 0.52 4.50 -14.82
N VAL A 167 0.35 5.38 -13.83
CA VAL A 167 -0.88 6.15 -13.63
C VAL A 167 -1.21 6.97 -14.88
N THR A 168 -0.25 7.73 -15.40
CA THR A 168 -0.41 8.56 -16.61
C THR A 168 -0.74 7.72 -17.84
N SER A 169 -0.05 6.59 -18.02
CA SER A 169 -0.30 5.68 -19.15
C SER A 169 -1.70 5.08 -19.12
N LEU A 170 -2.19 4.71 -17.93
CA LEU A 170 -3.53 4.16 -17.76
C LEU A 170 -4.62 5.22 -17.93
N LEU A 171 -4.40 6.44 -17.45
CA LEU A 171 -5.30 7.58 -17.71
C LEU A 171 -5.43 7.83 -19.22
N ALA A 172 -4.30 7.87 -19.94
CA ALA A 172 -4.30 8.03 -21.40
C ALA A 172 -4.99 6.87 -22.12
N ALA A 173 -4.83 5.63 -21.65
CA ALA A 173 -5.49 4.47 -22.25
C ALA A 173 -7.00 4.44 -21.98
N LEU A 174 -7.44 4.89 -20.81
CA LEU A 174 -8.85 4.87 -20.41
C LEU A 174 -9.65 6.02 -21.04
N ALA A 175 -9.07 7.22 -21.08
CA ALA A 175 -9.66 8.41 -21.68
C ALA A 175 -8.65 9.17 -22.57
N PRO A 176 -8.34 8.65 -23.78
CA PRO A 176 -7.40 9.26 -24.72
C PRO A 176 -7.75 10.71 -25.09
N GLU A 177 -9.03 11.05 -25.20
CA GLU A 177 -9.47 12.41 -25.54
C GLU A 177 -9.13 13.44 -24.45
N ARG A 178 -8.92 12.99 -23.20
CA ARG A 178 -8.62 13.87 -22.05
C ARG A 178 -7.14 13.85 -21.68
N PHE A 179 -6.50 12.69 -21.79
CA PHE A 179 -5.14 12.45 -21.29
C PHE A 179 -4.17 11.93 -22.35
N GLY A 180 -4.63 11.72 -23.57
CA GLY A 180 -3.77 11.33 -24.69
C GLY A 180 -2.83 12.47 -25.12
N PRO A 181 -1.75 12.15 -25.84
CA PRO A 181 -0.90 13.17 -26.42
C PRO A 181 -1.72 14.03 -27.38
N ASN A 182 -1.65 15.35 -27.21
CA ASN A 182 -2.30 16.30 -28.11
C ASN A 182 -1.71 16.09 -29.51
N THR A 183 -2.43 15.44 -30.41
CA THR A 183 -2.05 15.37 -31.82
C THR A 183 -2.31 16.72 -32.45
N ALA A 184 -1.41 17.68 -32.20
CA ALA A 184 -1.36 18.91 -32.97
C ALA A 184 -0.96 18.53 -34.40
N GLY A 185 -1.92 18.66 -35.33
CA GLY A 185 -1.70 18.54 -36.77
C GLY A 185 -0.91 19.70 -37.35
#